data_AF-A0A3B9KMW3-F1
#
_entry.id   AF-A0A3B9KMW3-F1
#
_cell.length_a   1.000
_cell.length_b   1.000
_cell.length_c   1.000
_cell.angle_alpha   90.00
_cell.angle_beta   90.00
_cell.angle_gamma   90.00
#
_symmetry.space_group_name_H-M   'P 1'
#
loop_
_entity.id
_entity.type
_entity.pdbx_description
1 polymer ?
#
loop_
_entity_poly.entity_id
_entity_poly.type
_entity_poly.pdbx_seq_one_letter_code
_entity_poly.pdbx_strand_id
1 'polypeptide(L)' 'IRIYTVRGDLVQVLKHDGGISDRIFWDLRSKDEIEIAYGVYIFQVSVPFSDKTYTGKFAVIK' A
#
# COMPACT_ATOMS: atom_id res chain seq x y z
N ILE A 1 -3.48 4.78 -1.96
CA ILE A 1 -3.18 3.34 -1.81
C ILE A 1 -2.95 3.07 -0.32
N ARG A 2 -3.64 2.10 0.26
CA ARG A 2 -3.50 1.72 1.67
C ARG A 2 -2.89 0.34 1.74
N ILE A 3 -1.93 0.13 2.62
CA ILE A 3 -1.24 -1.15 2.82
C ILE A 3 -1.54 -1.65 4.22
N TYR A 4 -1.84 -2.95 4.32
CA TYR A 4 -2.29 -3.60 5.53
C TYR A 4 -1.52 -4.89 5.78
N THR A 5 -1.44 -5.28 7.06
CA THR A 5 -1.12 -6.65 7.44
C THR A 5 -2.28 -7.58 7.06
N VAL A 6 -2.05 -8.90 7.03
CA VAL A 6 -3.13 -9.89 6.84
C VAL A 6 -4.19 -9.86 7.94
N ARG A 7 -3.90 -9.27 9.10
CA ARG A 7 -4.85 -9.06 10.20
C ARG A 7 -5.72 -7.82 10.01
N GLY A 8 -5.40 -6.99 9.01
CA GLY A 8 -6.12 -5.74 8.71
C GLY A 8 -5.52 -4.49 9.35
N ASP A 9 -4.37 -4.59 10.01
CA ASP A 9 -3.72 -3.42 10.60
C ASP A 9 -3.17 -2.50 9.52
N LEU A 10 -3.44 -1.20 9.61
CA LEU A 10 -2.95 -0.22 8.65
C LEU A 10 -1.44 0.00 8.84
N VAL A 11 -0.67 -0.28 7.80
CA VAL A 11 0.78 -0.15 7.78
C VAL A 11 1.20 1.20 7.21
N GLN A 12 0.66 1.56 6.04
CA GLN A 12 1.06 2.76 5.30
C GLN A 12 -0.05 3.27 4.38
N VAL A 13 -0.05 4.58 4.12
CA VAL A 13 -0.91 5.22 3.11
C VAL A 13 -0.04 5.98 2.12
N LEU A 14 -0.07 5.55 0.86
CA LEU A 14 0.64 6.18 -0.25
C LEU A 14 -0.34 7.00 -1.09
N LYS A 15 -0.01 8.24 -1.41
CA LYS A 15 -0.83 9.13 -2.25
C LYS A 15 -0.27 9.21 -3.66
N HIS A 16 -1.10 8.85 -4.65
CA HIS A 16 -0.77 8.94 -6.06
C HIS A 16 -1.64 10.01 -6.71
N ASP A 17 -1.05 10.92 -7.48
CA ASP A 17 -1.79 12.08 -8.03
C ASP A 17 -2.43 11.80 -9.41
N GLY A 18 -2.33 10.57 -9.92
CA GLY A 18 -3.19 10.06 -10.99
C GLY A 18 -2.64 10.18 -12.42
N GLY A 19 -1.37 10.55 -12.59
CA GLY A 19 -0.72 10.53 -13.90
C GLY A 19 -0.49 9.10 -14.41
N ILE A 20 -0.74 8.85 -15.70
CA ILE A 20 -0.57 7.53 -16.35
C ILE A 20 0.90 7.06 -16.28
N SER A 21 1.84 8.00 -16.38
CA SER A 21 3.28 7.73 -16.27
C SER A 21 3.83 7.96 -14.87
N ASP A 22 3.00 8.46 -13.96
CA ASP A 22 3.42 8.76 -12.60
C ASP A 22 3.56 7.46 -11.82
N ARG A 23 4.53 7.41 -10.91
CA ARG A 23 4.80 6.25 -10.06
C ARG A 23 5.05 6.71 -8.64
N ILE A 24 4.45 6.00 -7.70
CA ILE A 24 4.80 6.15 -6.29
C ILE A 24 5.72 4.99 -5.86
N PHE A 25 6.82 5.36 -5.22
CA PHE A 25 7.71 4.40 -4.56
C PHE A 25 7.35 4.29 -3.09
N TRP A 26 7.57 3.10 -2.54
CA TRP A 26 7.50 2.84 -1.12
C TRP A 26 8.81 2.22 -0.69
N ASP A 27 9.33 2.71 0.42
CA ASP A 27 10.61 2.34 1.03
C ASP A 27 10.51 1.16 2.00
N LEU A 28 9.36 0.47 2.02
CA LEU A 28 9.07 -0.64 2.94
C LEU A 28 9.08 -0.22 4.42
N ARG A 29 8.71 1.04 4.71
CA ARG A 29 8.49 1.50 6.09
C ARG A 29 7.01 1.71 6.40
N SER A 30 6.64 1.46 7.65
CA SER A 30 5.34 1.85 8.18
C SER A 30 5.21 3.38 8.23
N LYS A 31 3.99 3.87 8.50
CA LYS A 31 3.71 5.29 8.77
C LYS A 31 4.57 5.89 9.91
N ASP A 32 5.15 5.05 10.76
CA ASP A 32 5.96 5.43 11.91
C ASP A 32 7.47 5.34 11.59
N GLU A 33 7.84 5.24 10.30
CA GLU A 33 9.23 5.16 9.81
C GLU A 33 9.99 3.89 10.25
N ILE A 34 9.26 2.84 10.65
CA ILE A 34 9.83 1.56 11.06
C ILE A 34 9.82 0.61 9.87
N GLU A 35 10.94 -0.09 9.62
CA GLU A 35 11.02 -1.16 8.63
C GLU A 35 9.98 -2.25 8.93
N ILE A 36 9.25 -2.67 7.89
CA ILE A 36 8.24 -3.72 8.05
C ILE A 36 8.88 -5.12 8.09
N ALA A 37 8.23 -6.05 8.78
CA ALA A 37 8.65 -7.45 8.79
C ALA A 37 8.47 -8.14 7.43
N TYR A 38 9.18 -9.24 7.22
CA TYR A 38 8.91 -10.15 6.09
C TYR A 38 7.54 -10.79 6.26
N GLY A 39 6.83 -11.01 5.15
CA GLY A 39 5.51 -11.62 5.18
C GLY A 39 4.59 -11.18 4.06
N VAL A 40 3.32 -11.55 4.17
CA VAL A 40 2.27 -11.19 3.22
C VAL A 40 1.56 -9.93 3.69
N TYR A 41 1.33 -9.03 2.75
CA TYR A 41 0.62 -7.78 2.95
C TYR A 41 -0.49 -7.64 1.91
N ILE A 42 -1.49 -6.84 2.26
CA ILE A 42 -2.64 -6.53 1.40
C ILE A 42 -2.53 -5.05 1.03
N PHE A 43 -2.76 -4.71 -0.24
CA PHE A 43 -2.94 -3.32 -0.64
C PHE A 43 -4.33 -3.10 -1.18
N GLN A 44 -4.86 -1.91 -0.93
CA GLN A 44 -6.11 -1.42 -1.47
C GLN A 44 -5.88 -0.07 -2.15
N VAL A 45 -6.26 0.01 -3.42
CA VAL A 45 -6.28 1.23 -4.22
C VAL A 45 -7.72 1.74 -4.25
N SER A 46 -7.89 3.01 -3.91
CA SER A 46 -9.17 3.73 -4.03
C SER A 46 -8.94 4.97 -4.86
N VAL A 47 -9.76 5.19 -5.88
CA VAL A 47 -9.69 6.38 -6.73
C VAL A 47 -10.67 7.43 -6.20
N PRO A 48 -10.24 8.69 -5.93
CA PRO A 48 -11.18 9.75 -5.57
C PRO A 48 -12.27 9.91 -6.61
N PHE A 49 -13.50 10.21 -6.17
CA PHE A 49 -14.66 10.44 -7.05
C PHE A 49 -15.04 9.24 -7.93
N SER A 50 -14.61 8.03 -7.57
CA SER A 50 -15.03 6.79 -8.19
C SER A 50 -15.24 5.72 -7.12
N ASP A 51 -16.26 4.89 -7.29
CA ASP A 51 -16.50 3.72 -6.43
C ASP A 51 -15.57 2.54 -6.76
N LYS A 52 -14.67 2.73 -7.73
CA LYS A 52 -13.69 1.71 -8.12
C LYS A 52 -12.65 1.55 -7.02
N THR A 53 -12.60 0.35 -6.47
CA THR A 53 -11.54 -0.10 -5.59
C THR A 53 -10.85 -1.32 -6.20
N TYR A 54 -9.56 -1.43 -5.96
CA TYR A 54 -8.78 -2.60 -6.36
C TYR A 54 -7.99 -3.10 -5.16
N THR A 55 -8.06 -4.40 -4.91
CA THR A 55 -7.39 -5.03 -3.79
C THR A 55 -6.49 -6.14 -4.31
N GLY A 56 -5.26 -6.20 -3.79
CA GLY A 56 -4.31 -7.26 -4.08
C GLY A 56 -3.47 -7.63 -2.87
N LYS A 57 -2.64 -8.65 -3.03
CA LYS A 57 -1.68 -9.09 -2.01
C LYS A 57 -0.29 -9.20 -2.60
N PHE A 58 0.72 -8.99 -1.78
CA PHE A 58 2.13 -9.14 -2.15
C PHE A 58 2.91 -9.71 -0.96
N ALA A 59 4.07 -10.30 -1.25
CA ALA A 59 4.99 -10.80 -0.25
C ALA A 59 6.24 -9.93 -0.20
N VAL A 60 6.74 -9.67 1.02
CA VAL A 60 8.05 -9.07 1.27
C VAL A 60 8.97 -10.20 1.74
N ILE A 61 10.06 -10.41 0.98
CA ILE A 61 11.03 -11.49 1.16
C ILE A 61 12.43 -10.86 1.19
N LYS A 62 13.36 -11.45 1.96
CA LYS A 62 14.77 -11.07 2.00
C LYS A 62 15.66 -12.22 1.54
#